data_AF-A0A0W0Z8E9-F1
#
_entry.id   AF-A0A0W0Z8E9-F1
#
_cell.length_a   1.000
_cell.length_b   1.000
_cell.length_c   1.000
_cell.angle_alpha   90.00
_cell.angle_beta   90.00
_cell.angle_gamma   90.00
#
_symmetry.space_group_name_H-M   'P 1'
#
loop_
_entity.id
_entity.type
_entity.pdbx_description
1 polymer ?
#
loop_
_entity_poly.entity_id
_entity_poly.type
_entity_poly.pdbx_seq_one_letter_code
_entity_poly.pdbx_strand_id
1 'polypeptide(L)'
;MNKIEKFSWNEIKHAVQRVNLPLFQLIEQIDPDKDIPFFLAHYDFGEHFGIKNHAYLPAKHGRLEKIDSPHTEHELFTHLGYGKHSIPLGMIVDKYCEWHYFGENERIFPDCVQGPGAIFNMQIVFDEDKTVENNVLSVSSGALSSFLLPNIGCQRKHARIQKYYDVSAPAPKSPYEHHLIFKEILNSKHTDNHWQSQILYFSERFVEEIKHNEGWLKLKLYFSESLRKKLTQNTYDASCNDLFLSAQKINRFRPTPFIIDTAKYIFNIGMGSGIAVKPATDEQYFPVRDIQKIYNECYGLEYIPTVMVPSSLHAEQDCVYYPLQCPFAKINTFRTNQSNSTITELEALKNVLLAYQAEFTEDQGAAFGSPLYHVSKKTTFSFYHYKSSNNDSIKNASEIKETDPRFAFSYCHDNHSFASDAKLFRGCVSLTKV
;
A
#
# COMPACT_ATOMS: atom_id res chain seq x y z
N MET A 1 -5.07 -19.23 -10.49
CA MET A 1 -5.45 -18.87 -11.87
C MET A 1 -6.56 -17.83 -11.83
N ASN A 2 -6.37 -16.73 -12.57
CA ASN A 2 -7.35 -15.67 -12.68
C ASN A 2 -8.69 -16.17 -13.25
N LYS A 3 -9.81 -15.67 -12.71
CA LYS A 3 -11.16 -15.98 -13.21
C LYS A 3 -12.16 -14.92 -12.78
N ILE A 4 -13.29 -14.82 -13.47
CA ILE A 4 -14.40 -13.94 -13.11
C ILE A 4 -15.71 -14.68 -13.26
N GLU A 5 -16.57 -14.58 -12.24
CA GLU A 5 -17.84 -15.31 -12.16
C GLU A 5 -18.99 -14.35 -11.84
N LYS A 6 -20.16 -14.60 -12.44
CA LYS A 6 -21.38 -13.81 -12.26
C LYS A 6 -22.20 -14.36 -11.09
N PHE A 7 -22.70 -13.46 -10.26
CA PHE A 7 -23.49 -13.77 -9.07
C PHE A 7 -24.71 -12.86 -8.97
N SER A 8 -25.78 -13.36 -8.35
CA SER A 8 -26.88 -12.57 -7.83
C SER A 8 -26.54 -11.98 -6.45
N TRP A 9 -27.33 -11.00 -6.01
CA TRP A 9 -27.18 -10.43 -4.66
C TRP A 9 -27.22 -11.51 -3.56
N ASN A 10 -28.18 -12.44 -3.64
CA ASN A 10 -28.35 -13.50 -2.65
C ASN A 10 -27.13 -14.43 -2.51
N GLU A 11 -26.37 -14.63 -3.59
CA GLU A 11 -25.18 -15.48 -3.57
C GLU A 11 -23.97 -14.75 -2.99
N ILE A 12 -23.86 -13.43 -3.20
CA ILE A 12 -22.67 -12.65 -2.81
C ILE A 12 -22.82 -11.87 -1.50
N LYS A 13 -24.04 -11.66 -0.99
CA LYS A 13 -24.32 -10.77 0.14
C LYS A 13 -23.54 -11.10 1.41
N HIS A 14 -23.28 -12.38 1.69
CA HIS A 14 -22.46 -12.78 2.83
C HIS A 14 -20.99 -12.38 2.70
N ALA A 15 -20.46 -12.35 1.48
CA ALA A 15 -19.11 -11.85 1.25
C ALA A 15 -19.03 -10.35 1.54
N VAL A 16 -20.03 -9.57 1.10
CA VAL A 16 -20.14 -8.13 1.39
C VAL A 16 -20.32 -7.88 2.89
N GLN A 17 -21.20 -8.64 3.55
CA GLN A 17 -21.46 -8.51 4.99
C GLN A 17 -20.19 -8.68 5.84
N ARG A 18 -19.32 -9.62 5.47
CA ARG A 18 -18.07 -9.89 6.21
C ARG A 18 -17.09 -8.72 6.18
N VAL A 19 -17.08 -7.94 5.10
CA VAL A 19 -16.03 -6.95 4.85
C VAL A 19 -16.53 -5.50 4.91
N ASN A 20 -17.82 -5.27 4.67
CA ASN A 20 -18.43 -3.95 4.69
C ASN A 20 -19.90 -4.04 5.13
N LEU A 21 -20.12 -4.14 6.44
CA LEU A 21 -21.45 -4.25 7.04
C LEU A 21 -22.37 -3.06 6.71
N PRO A 22 -21.93 -1.78 6.76
CA PRO A 22 -22.78 -0.66 6.39
C PRO A 22 -23.28 -0.73 4.95
N LEU A 23 -22.40 -1.08 3.99
CA LEU A 23 -22.80 -1.25 2.60
C LEU A 23 -23.81 -2.40 2.46
N PHE A 24 -23.53 -3.55 3.09
CA PHE A 24 -24.44 -4.70 3.07
C PHE A 24 -25.84 -4.33 3.57
N GLN A 25 -25.95 -3.61 4.70
CA GLN A 25 -27.25 -3.22 5.25
C GLN A 25 -28.03 -2.32 4.31
N LEU A 26 -27.36 -1.42 3.60
CA LEU A 26 -27.99 -0.54 2.61
C LEU A 26 -28.48 -1.33 1.40
N ILE A 27 -27.67 -2.24 0.86
CA ILE A 27 -28.07 -3.06 -0.29
C ILE A 27 -29.19 -4.04 0.11
N GLU A 28 -29.11 -4.67 1.28
CA GLU A 28 -30.15 -5.60 1.76
C GLU A 28 -31.50 -4.90 1.97
N GLN A 29 -31.52 -3.62 2.35
CA GLN A 29 -32.76 -2.83 2.45
C GLN A 29 -33.36 -2.47 1.10
N ILE A 30 -32.51 -2.29 0.08
CA ILE A 30 -32.94 -2.00 -1.28
C ILE A 30 -33.55 -3.25 -1.93
N ASP A 31 -33.03 -4.44 -1.58
CA ASP A 31 -33.36 -5.74 -2.18
C ASP A 31 -33.30 -5.69 -3.71
N PRO A 32 -32.09 -5.54 -4.30
CA PRO A 32 -31.95 -5.33 -5.74
C PRO A 32 -32.61 -6.45 -6.54
N ASP A 33 -33.22 -6.08 -7.68
CA ASP A 33 -33.80 -7.04 -8.62
C ASP A 33 -32.82 -8.17 -8.93
N LYS A 34 -33.34 -9.40 -9.05
CA LYS A 34 -32.56 -10.61 -9.40
C LYS A 34 -31.79 -10.47 -10.71
N ASP A 35 -32.22 -9.55 -11.57
CA ASP A 35 -31.63 -9.26 -12.87
C ASP A 35 -30.47 -8.25 -12.80
N ILE A 36 -30.09 -7.76 -11.61
CA ILE A 36 -28.91 -6.92 -11.40
C ILE A 36 -27.73 -7.82 -10.98
N PRO A 37 -26.80 -8.13 -11.89
CA PRO A 37 -25.70 -9.02 -11.57
C PRO A 37 -24.55 -8.31 -10.87
N PHE A 38 -23.78 -9.11 -10.15
CA PHE A 38 -22.50 -8.77 -9.56
C PHE A 38 -21.43 -9.71 -10.13
N PHE A 39 -20.17 -9.26 -10.21
CA PHE A 39 -19.10 -10.07 -10.78
C PHE A 39 -17.95 -10.20 -9.78
N LEU A 40 -17.63 -11.42 -9.36
CA LEU A 40 -16.49 -11.69 -8.48
C LEU A 40 -15.30 -12.13 -9.32
N ALA A 41 -14.25 -11.32 -9.34
CA ALA A 41 -13.00 -11.61 -10.01
C ALA A 41 -11.94 -12.08 -9.01
N HIS A 42 -11.15 -13.07 -9.42
CA HIS A 42 -9.99 -13.60 -8.72
C HIS A 42 -8.74 -13.24 -9.50
N TYR A 43 -7.74 -12.67 -8.81
CA TYR A 43 -6.47 -12.30 -9.41
C TYR A 43 -5.30 -12.93 -8.66
N ASP A 44 -4.41 -13.60 -9.38
CA ASP A 44 -3.16 -14.12 -8.88
C ASP A 44 -2.24 -12.97 -8.42
N PHE A 45 -1.23 -13.27 -7.59
CA PHE A 45 -0.32 -12.25 -7.06
C PHE A 45 0.41 -11.48 -8.18
N GLY A 46 0.45 -10.17 -8.05
CA GLY A 46 1.21 -9.27 -8.93
C GLY A 46 0.58 -9.05 -10.31
N GLU A 47 -0.65 -9.53 -10.51
CA GLU A 47 -1.45 -9.18 -11.67
C GLU A 47 -2.04 -7.78 -11.54
N HIS A 48 -2.04 -7.02 -12.64
CA HIS A 48 -2.62 -5.68 -12.70
C HIS A 48 -4.04 -5.75 -13.26
N PHE A 49 -5.02 -5.36 -12.46
CA PHE A 49 -6.42 -5.25 -12.90
C PHE A 49 -6.81 -3.81 -13.27
N GLY A 50 -5.91 -2.85 -13.06
CA GLY A 50 -5.99 -1.50 -13.59
C GLY A 50 -4.61 -0.95 -13.90
N ILE A 51 -4.40 -0.46 -15.11
CA ILE A 51 -3.17 0.22 -15.53
C ILE A 51 -3.57 1.57 -16.08
N LYS A 52 -3.33 2.64 -15.32
CA LYS A 52 -3.82 3.98 -15.66
C LYS A 52 -5.33 3.93 -15.94
N ASN A 53 -5.75 4.46 -17.08
CA ASN A 53 -7.16 4.57 -17.48
C ASN A 53 -7.68 3.30 -18.17
N HIS A 54 -7.08 2.14 -17.90
CA HIS A 54 -7.45 0.87 -18.51
C HIS A 54 -7.70 -0.20 -17.45
N ALA A 55 -8.90 -0.74 -17.44
CA ALA A 55 -9.27 -1.91 -16.67
C ALA A 55 -8.88 -3.21 -17.40
N TYR A 56 -8.43 -4.19 -16.63
CA TYR A 56 -8.12 -5.54 -17.12
C TYR A 56 -8.97 -6.54 -16.36
N LEU A 57 -9.64 -7.43 -17.09
CA LEU A 57 -10.49 -8.48 -16.54
C LEU A 57 -9.95 -9.86 -16.90
N PRO A 58 -10.18 -10.88 -16.06
CA PRO A 58 -9.91 -12.26 -16.43
C PRO A 58 -10.78 -12.68 -17.62
N ALA A 59 -10.12 -13.11 -18.69
CA ALA A 59 -10.75 -13.70 -19.86
C ALA A 59 -10.62 -15.23 -19.82
N LYS A 60 -11.02 -15.89 -20.92
CA LYS A 60 -10.91 -17.35 -21.07
C LYS A 60 -9.48 -17.82 -20.83
N HIS A 61 -9.33 -18.93 -20.12
CA HIS A 61 -8.05 -19.53 -19.72
C HIS A 61 -7.22 -18.69 -18.73
N GLY A 62 -7.83 -17.72 -18.04
CA GLY A 62 -7.19 -16.96 -16.96
C GLY A 62 -6.19 -15.90 -17.41
N ARG A 63 -6.13 -15.59 -18.71
CA ARG A 63 -5.39 -14.44 -19.23
C ARG A 63 -6.13 -13.16 -18.89
N LEU A 64 -5.40 -12.12 -18.50
CA LEU A 64 -5.99 -10.79 -18.35
C LEU A 64 -6.08 -10.08 -19.69
N GLU A 65 -7.26 -9.58 -20.00
CA GLU A 65 -7.56 -8.82 -21.21
C GLU A 65 -8.10 -7.44 -20.83
N LYS A 66 -7.74 -6.44 -21.63
CA LYS A 66 -8.29 -5.08 -21.47
C LYS A 66 -9.81 -5.13 -21.65
N ILE A 67 -10.56 -4.39 -20.86
CA ILE A 67 -12.03 -4.50 -20.84
C ILE A 67 -12.71 -4.24 -22.18
N ASP A 68 -12.16 -3.36 -23.02
CA ASP A 68 -12.63 -3.05 -24.37
C ASP A 68 -11.92 -3.86 -25.48
N SER A 69 -11.14 -4.89 -25.11
CA SER A 69 -10.49 -5.82 -26.03
C SER A 69 -11.52 -6.68 -26.77
N PRO A 70 -11.30 -7.03 -28.05
CA PRO A 70 -12.13 -8.01 -28.76
C PRO A 70 -12.07 -9.42 -28.14
N HIS A 71 -11.11 -9.68 -27.24
CA HIS A 71 -10.97 -10.95 -26.52
C HIS A 71 -11.75 -10.99 -25.20
N THR A 72 -12.29 -9.86 -24.75
CA THR A 72 -13.15 -9.79 -23.57
C THR A 72 -14.55 -10.29 -23.91
N GLU A 73 -15.12 -11.11 -23.03
CA GLU A 73 -16.45 -11.67 -23.27
C GLU A 73 -17.51 -10.58 -23.37
N HIS A 74 -18.43 -10.72 -24.34
CA HIS A 74 -19.43 -9.70 -24.63
C HIS A 74 -20.31 -9.38 -23.41
N GLU A 75 -20.64 -10.38 -22.59
CA GLU A 75 -21.41 -10.20 -21.35
C GLU A 75 -20.66 -9.33 -20.34
N LEU A 76 -19.36 -9.56 -20.14
CA LEU A 76 -18.53 -8.74 -19.25
C LEU A 76 -18.45 -7.30 -19.73
N PHE A 77 -18.23 -7.08 -21.02
CA PHE A 77 -18.21 -5.72 -21.57
C PHE A 77 -19.57 -5.03 -21.45
N THR A 78 -20.67 -5.77 -21.64
CA THR A 78 -22.03 -5.22 -21.50
C THR A 78 -22.31 -4.72 -20.08
N HIS A 79 -21.81 -5.42 -19.06
CA HIS A 79 -22.09 -5.05 -17.68
C HIS A 79 -21.02 -4.19 -17.02
N LEU A 80 -19.77 -4.25 -17.48
CA LEU A 80 -18.64 -3.56 -16.83
C LEU A 80 -17.96 -2.54 -17.76
N GLY A 81 -18.34 -2.48 -19.04
CA GLY A 81 -17.70 -1.65 -20.07
C GLY A 81 -17.79 -0.15 -19.81
N TYR A 82 -18.68 0.30 -18.91
CA TYR A 82 -18.71 1.67 -18.39
C TYR A 82 -17.36 2.08 -17.76
N GLY A 83 -16.57 1.13 -17.26
CA GLY A 83 -15.23 1.33 -16.72
C GLY A 83 -14.09 1.38 -17.76
N LYS A 84 -14.36 1.39 -19.08
CA LYS A 84 -13.30 1.29 -20.12
C LYS A 84 -12.26 2.43 -20.14
N HIS A 85 -12.62 3.58 -19.58
CA HIS A 85 -11.74 4.75 -19.47
C HIS A 85 -11.29 5.00 -18.02
N SER A 86 -11.52 4.02 -17.14
CA SER A 86 -11.13 4.02 -15.74
C SER A 86 -11.08 2.55 -15.26
N ILE A 87 -11.78 2.22 -14.17
CA ILE A 87 -11.99 0.86 -13.67
C ILE A 87 -13.47 0.75 -13.26
N PRO A 88 -14.20 -0.35 -13.49
CA PRO A 88 -15.58 -0.46 -13.01
C PRO A 88 -15.67 -0.20 -11.50
N LEU A 89 -16.81 0.29 -11.01
CA LEU A 89 -17.06 0.39 -9.57
C LEU A 89 -16.84 -0.99 -8.95
N GLY A 90 -16.02 -1.05 -7.90
CA GLY A 90 -15.68 -2.32 -7.28
C GLY A 90 -15.31 -2.20 -5.81
N MET A 91 -15.31 -3.35 -5.16
CA MET A 91 -14.96 -3.52 -3.76
C MET A 91 -14.00 -4.70 -3.60
N ILE A 92 -12.98 -4.52 -2.78
CA ILE A 92 -12.05 -5.60 -2.43
C ILE A 92 -12.75 -6.50 -1.40
N VAL A 93 -12.80 -7.80 -1.66
CA VAL A 93 -13.46 -8.80 -0.80
C VAL A 93 -12.45 -9.65 -0.04
N ASP A 94 -11.29 -9.94 -0.63
CA ASP A 94 -10.22 -10.70 0.01
C ASP A 94 -8.86 -10.20 -0.45
N LYS A 95 -7.90 -10.22 0.50
CA LYS A 95 -6.53 -9.72 0.38
C LYS A 95 -6.41 -8.22 0.12
N TYR A 96 -5.18 -7.73 0.17
CA TYR A 96 -4.85 -6.34 -0.13
C TYR A 96 -4.45 -6.15 -1.59
N CYS A 97 -4.73 -4.97 -2.12
CA CYS A 97 -4.30 -4.49 -3.43
C CYS A 97 -3.48 -3.21 -3.27
N GLU A 98 -2.45 -3.04 -4.10
CA GLU A 98 -1.57 -1.87 -4.07
C GLU A 98 -1.86 -0.93 -5.23
N TRP A 99 -2.21 0.31 -4.90
CA TRP A 99 -2.26 1.42 -5.85
C TRP A 99 -0.88 2.05 -5.95
N HIS A 100 -0.41 2.27 -7.17
CA HIS A 100 0.96 2.72 -7.41
C HIS A 100 1.11 3.50 -8.71
N TYR A 101 2.22 4.22 -8.82
CA TYR A 101 2.68 4.87 -10.04
C TYR A 101 3.87 4.12 -10.64
N PHE A 102 3.97 4.13 -11.97
CA PHE A 102 5.19 3.75 -12.67
C PHE A 102 6.10 4.98 -12.82
N GLY A 103 7.30 4.90 -12.26
CA GLY A 103 8.35 5.88 -12.51
C GLY A 103 9.30 5.46 -13.63
N GLU A 104 10.47 6.09 -13.66
CA GLU A 104 11.53 5.76 -14.62
C GLU A 104 11.95 4.29 -14.50
N ASN A 105 12.23 3.65 -15.64
CA ASN A 105 12.59 2.24 -15.74
C ASN A 105 11.56 1.29 -15.11
N GLU A 106 10.28 1.63 -15.21
CA GLU A 106 9.15 0.83 -14.67
C GLU A 106 9.19 0.61 -13.16
N ARG A 107 9.95 1.45 -12.43
CA ARG A 107 9.97 1.37 -10.96
C ARG A 107 8.56 1.63 -10.41
N ILE A 108 8.12 0.76 -9.53
CA ILE A 108 6.85 0.89 -8.81
C ILE A 108 7.04 1.78 -7.58
N PHE A 109 6.13 2.73 -7.43
CA PHE A 109 6.03 3.58 -6.25
C PHE A 109 4.64 3.50 -5.64
N PRO A 110 4.50 2.95 -4.41
CA PRO A 110 3.20 2.76 -3.79
C PRO A 110 2.59 4.11 -3.41
N ASP A 111 1.33 4.30 -3.76
CA ASP A 111 0.50 5.43 -3.36
C ASP A 111 -0.30 5.11 -2.11
N CYS A 112 -1.03 3.98 -2.15
CA CYS A 112 -1.74 3.42 -1.02
C CYS A 112 -1.95 1.91 -1.17
N VAL A 113 -2.29 1.24 -0.06
CA VAL A 113 -2.68 -0.17 -0.06
C VAL A 113 -4.06 -0.28 0.55
N GLN A 114 -4.96 -0.98 -0.13
CA GLN A 114 -6.36 -1.12 0.28
C GLN A 114 -6.70 -2.60 0.47
N GLY A 115 -7.43 -2.90 1.54
CA GLY A 115 -7.80 -4.26 1.91
C GLY A 115 -9.31 -4.53 1.78
N PRO A 116 -9.78 -5.67 2.31
CA PRO A 116 -11.18 -6.05 2.27
C PRO A 116 -12.12 -4.95 2.79
N GLY A 117 -13.21 -4.72 2.06
CA GLY A 117 -14.23 -3.71 2.33
C GLY A 117 -13.95 -2.35 1.67
N ALA A 118 -12.73 -2.12 1.18
CA ALA A 118 -12.40 -0.90 0.45
C ALA A 118 -13.13 -0.87 -0.90
N ILE A 119 -13.82 0.23 -1.16
CA ILE A 119 -14.52 0.52 -2.40
C ILE A 119 -13.67 1.50 -3.22
N PHE A 120 -13.52 1.22 -4.51
CA PHE A 120 -12.79 2.09 -5.44
C PHE A 120 -13.67 2.55 -6.59
N ASN A 121 -13.24 3.65 -7.22
CA ASN A 121 -13.93 4.36 -8.29
C ASN A 121 -15.40 4.73 -8.01
N MET A 122 -15.67 5.19 -6.78
CA MET A 122 -16.99 5.68 -6.36
C MET A 122 -17.43 6.93 -7.15
N GLN A 123 -16.50 7.66 -7.75
CA GLN A 123 -16.76 8.87 -8.55
C GLN A 123 -17.66 8.60 -9.76
N ILE A 124 -17.69 7.37 -10.28
CA ILE A 124 -18.59 6.97 -11.38
C ILE A 124 -20.06 7.22 -11.02
N VAL A 125 -20.45 7.07 -9.75
CA VAL A 125 -21.82 7.31 -9.27
C VAL A 125 -22.25 8.77 -9.41
N PHE A 126 -21.28 9.69 -9.56
CA PHE A 126 -21.51 11.13 -9.65
C PHE A 126 -21.10 11.72 -11.00
N ASP A 127 -20.75 10.89 -11.98
CA ASP A 127 -20.20 11.30 -13.29
C ASP A 127 -18.91 12.14 -13.18
N GLU A 128 -18.12 11.87 -12.12
CA GLU A 128 -16.86 12.56 -11.79
C GLU A 128 -15.63 11.66 -11.99
N ASP A 129 -15.74 10.61 -12.82
CA ASP A 129 -14.70 9.59 -13.01
C ASP A 129 -13.53 10.04 -13.91
N LYS A 130 -13.61 11.22 -14.51
CA LYS A 130 -12.51 11.84 -15.26
C LYS A 130 -11.52 12.53 -14.32
N THR A 131 -10.75 11.73 -13.58
CA THR A 131 -9.78 12.23 -12.60
C THR A 131 -8.34 12.09 -13.10
N VAL A 132 -7.43 12.90 -12.52
CA VAL A 132 -5.99 12.70 -12.73
C VAL A 132 -5.55 11.34 -12.19
N GLU A 133 -6.09 10.92 -11.05
CA GLU A 133 -5.83 9.59 -10.45
C GLU A 133 -6.05 8.47 -11.46
N ASN A 134 -7.19 8.47 -12.16
CA ASN A 134 -7.52 7.45 -13.17
C ASN A 134 -6.58 7.47 -14.38
N ASN A 135 -5.81 8.54 -14.62
CA ASN A 135 -4.85 8.61 -15.73
C ASN A 135 -3.43 8.22 -15.35
N VAL A 136 -3.10 8.18 -14.05
CA VAL A 136 -1.71 8.03 -13.58
C VAL A 136 -1.54 6.81 -12.67
N LEU A 137 -2.53 6.51 -11.82
CA LEU A 137 -2.47 5.37 -10.91
C LEU A 137 -2.73 4.05 -11.62
N SER A 138 -2.06 3.01 -11.16
CA SER A 138 -2.31 1.61 -11.51
C SER A 138 -2.56 0.83 -10.22
N VAL A 139 -3.19 -0.34 -10.34
CA VAL A 139 -3.53 -1.19 -9.21
C VAL A 139 -3.17 -2.64 -9.49
N SER A 140 -2.53 -3.28 -8.51
CA SER A 140 -2.15 -4.68 -8.56
C SER A 140 -2.82 -5.51 -7.46
N SER A 141 -3.06 -6.78 -7.77
CA SER A 141 -3.41 -7.83 -6.82
C SER A 141 -2.20 -8.10 -5.92
N GLY A 142 -2.31 -7.80 -4.63
CA GLY A 142 -1.19 -7.88 -3.70
C GLY A 142 -0.27 -6.66 -3.75
N ALA A 143 0.64 -6.62 -2.78
CA ALA A 143 1.60 -5.56 -2.59
C ALA A 143 2.91 -5.82 -3.36
N LEU A 144 3.04 -5.21 -4.54
CA LEU A 144 4.22 -5.30 -5.38
C LEU A 144 5.44 -4.61 -4.74
N SER A 145 5.25 -3.55 -3.96
CA SER A 145 6.33 -2.86 -3.26
C SER A 145 6.87 -3.61 -2.04
N SER A 146 6.48 -4.88 -1.86
CA SER A 146 7.01 -5.76 -0.82
C SER A 146 8.46 -6.17 -1.10
N PHE A 147 9.26 -6.29 -0.05
CA PHE A 147 10.67 -6.68 -0.19
C PHE A 147 11.16 -7.53 0.99
N LEU A 148 12.29 -8.21 0.81
CA LEU A 148 12.97 -8.92 1.89
C LEU A 148 13.90 -7.93 2.60
N LEU A 149 13.78 -7.87 3.93
CA LEU A 149 14.64 -7.04 4.77
C LEU A 149 16.12 -7.45 4.69
N PRO A 150 16.48 -8.76 4.76
CA PRO A 150 17.85 -9.19 4.50
C PRO A 150 18.30 -8.87 3.08
N ASN A 151 19.60 -8.61 2.91
CA ASN A 151 20.17 -8.38 1.59
C ASN A 151 20.18 -9.65 0.74
N ILE A 152 19.46 -9.64 -0.38
CA ILE A 152 19.38 -10.75 -1.33
C ILE A 152 20.16 -10.50 -2.65
N GLY A 153 21.05 -9.51 -2.69
CA GLY A 153 21.82 -9.16 -3.91
C GLY A 153 23.01 -10.07 -4.26
N CYS A 154 23.26 -11.18 -3.56
CA CYS A 154 24.37 -12.09 -3.87
C CYS A 154 24.11 -12.88 -5.17
N GLN A 155 24.85 -12.58 -6.23
CA GLN A 155 24.72 -13.24 -7.54
C GLN A 155 24.82 -14.77 -7.47
N ARG A 156 25.79 -15.31 -6.71
CA ARG A 156 25.99 -16.77 -6.59
C ARG A 156 24.80 -17.46 -5.93
N LYS A 157 24.23 -16.88 -4.85
CA LYS A 157 23.06 -17.43 -4.17
C LYS A 157 21.80 -17.28 -5.05
N HIS A 158 21.63 -16.11 -5.70
CA HIS A 158 20.53 -15.85 -6.62
C HIS A 158 20.51 -16.77 -7.84
N ALA A 159 21.67 -17.15 -8.38
CA ALA A 159 21.75 -18.09 -9.51
C ALA A 159 21.08 -19.44 -9.22
N ARG A 160 21.00 -19.85 -7.93
CA ARG A 160 20.25 -21.06 -7.52
C ARG A 160 18.74 -20.87 -7.73
N ILE A 161 18.21 -19.70 -7.36
CA ILE A 161 16.82 -19.33 -7.58
C ILE A 161 16.51 -19.27 -9.08
N GLN A 162 17.36 -18.60 -9.87
CA GLN A 162 17.20 -18.52 -11.33
C GLN A 162 17.13 -19.90 -11.97
N LYS A 163 18.03 -20.81 -11.59
CA LYS A 163 18.08 -22.16 -12.13
C LYS A 163 16.88 -23.03 -11.71
N TYR A 164 16.43 -22.93 -10.45
CA TYR A 164 15.39 -23.80 -9.92
C TYR A 164 13.98 -23.34 -10.28
N TYR A 165 13.74 -22.02 -10.28
CA TYR A 165 12.41 -21.43 -10.49
C TYR A 165 12.23 -20.83 -11.88
N ASP A 166 13.16 -21.00 -12.80
CA ASP A 166 13.13 -20.43 -14.16
C ASP A 166 13.01 -18.88 -14.14
N VAL A 167 13.64 -18.21 -13.15
CA VAL A 167 13.64 -16.75 -12.99
C VAL A 167 14.67 -16.12 -13.93
N SER A 168 14.22 -15.19 -14.78
CA SER A 168 15.02 -14.43 -15.73
C SER A 168 15.65 -13.18 -15.09
N ALA A 169 14.97 -12.59 -14.10
CA ALA A 169 15.41 -11.37 -13.44
C ALA A 169 16.78 -11.55 -12.74
N PRO A 170 17.72 -10.58 -12.87
CA PRO A 170 19.02 -10.65 -12.22
C PRO A 170 18.90 -10.49 -10.70
N ALA A 171 20.00 -10.75 -9.98
CA ALA A 171 20.05 -10.49 -8.54
C ALA A 171 19.73 -9.02 -8.24
N PRO A 172 18.84 -8.72 -7.30
CA PRO A 172 18.31 -7.38 -7.13
C PRO A 172 19.36 -6.47 -6.47
N LYS A 173 19.48 -5.24 -6.97
CA LYS A 173 20.40 -4.22 -6.42
C LYS A 173 19.71 -3.37 -5.37
N SER A 174 18.39 -3.29 -5.40
CA SER A 174 17.58 -2.49 -4.49
C SER A 174 16.25 -3.18 -4.15
N PRO A 175 15.61 -2.83 -3.02
CA PRO A 175 14.28 -3.35 -2.67
C PRO A 175 13.22 -3.18 -3.77
N TYR A 176 13.31 -2.11 -4.57
CA TYR A 176 12.38 -1.84 -5.66
C TYR A 176 12.39 -2.89 -6.78
N GLU A 177 13.47 -3.65 -6.92
CA GLU A 177 13.60 -4.69 -7.95
C GLU A 177 13.06 -6.05 -7.50
N HIS A 178 12.73 -6.21 -6.21
CA HIS A 178 12.33 -7.50 -5.66
C HIS A 178 11.04 -8.04 -6.30
N HIS A 179 10.10 -7.15 -6.62
CA HIS A 179 8.80 -7.52 -7.20
C HIS A 179 8.93 -8.30 -8.52
N LEU A 180 9.92 -7.98 -9.36
CA LEU A 180 10.20 -8.66 -10.62
C LEU A 180 10.54 -10.14 -10.36
N ILE A 181 11.41 -10.37 -9.39
CA ILE A 181 11.85 -11.71 -9.00
C ILE A 181 10.71 -12.47 -8.33
N PHE A 182 10.00 -11.84 -7.40
CA PHE A 182 8.91 -12.49 -6.66
C PHE A 182 7.79 -12.93 -7.61
N LYS A 183 7.39 -12.09 -8.57
CA LYS A 183 6.39 -12.46 -9.57
C LYS A 183 6.83 -13.67 -10.39
N GLU A 184 8.06 -13.70 -10.88
CA GLU A 184 8.59 -14.85 -11.64
C GLU A 184 8.67 -16.13 -10.79
N ILE A 185 9.12 -16.04 -9.53
CA ILE A 185 9.15 -17.18 -8.60
C ILE A 185 7.75 -17.76 -8.40
N LEU A 186 6.77 -16.90 -8.15
CA LEU A 186 5.40 -17.31 -7.81
C LEU A 186 4.62 -17.84 -9.02
N ASN A 187 5.02 -17.44 -10.24
CA ASN A 187 4.48 -17.96 -11.50
C ASN A 187 5.24 -19.19 -12.01
N SER A 188 6.31 -19.61 -11.34
CA SER A 188 7.07 -20.80 -11.71
C SER A 188 6.24 -22.06 -11.51
N LYS A 189 6.36 -23.01 -12.44
CA LYS A 189 5.78 -24.38 -12.31
C LYS A 189 6.26 -25.13 -11.06
N HIS A 190 7.35 -24.69 -10.45
CA HIS A 190 7.94 -25.27 -9.25
C HIS A 190 7.40 -24.67 -7.95
N THR A 191 6.50 -23.69 -8.03
CA THR A 191 5.87 -23.04 -6.88
C THR A 191 4.38 -23.36 -6.89
N ASP A 192 3.90 -23.98 -5.81
CA ASP A 192 2.47 -24.27 -5.63
C ASP A 192 1.78 -23.09 -4.94
N ASN A 193 1.70 -21.95 -5.65
CA ASN A 193 1.13 -20.72 -5.12
C ASN A 193 -0.39 -20.67 -5.33
N HIS A 194 -1.15 -20.65 -4.23
CA HIS A 194 -2.61 -20.50 -4.22
C HIS A 194 -3.07 -19.10 -3.80
N TRP A 195 -2.15 -18.14 -3.69
CA TRP A 195 -2.47 -16.78 -3.29
C TRP A 195 -3.26 -16.06 -4.37
N GLN A 196 -4.45 -15.56 -4.03
CA GLN A 196 -5.29 -14.76 -4.91
C GLN A 196 -6.01 -13.67 -4.12
N SER A 197 -6.18 -12.49 -4.73
CA SER A 197 -7.13 -11.48 -4.23
C SER A 197 -8.51 -11.67 -4.87
N GLN A 198 -9.54 -11.12 -4.22
CA GLN A 198 -10.92 -11.16 -4.71
C GLN A 198 -11.49 -9.75 -4.81
N ILE A 199 -12.05 -9.43 -5.99
CA ILE A 199 -12.63 -8.13 -6.31
C ILE A 199 -14.07 -8.32 -6.75
N LEU A 200 -15.01 -7.68 -6.05
CA LEU A 200 -16.41 -7.62 -6.44
C LEU A 200 -16.66 -6.39 -7.30
N TYR A 201 -17.04 -6.57 -8.56
CA TYR A 201 -17.49 -5.50 -9.44
C TYR A 201 -19.01 -5.40 -9.48
N PHE A 202 -19.49 -4.17 -9.53
CA PHE A 202 -20.91 -3.83 -9.66
C PHE A 202 -21.26 -3.58 -11.13
N SER A 203 -22.38 -4.13 -11.60
CA SER A 203 -22.81 -3.95 -12.99
C SER A 203 -23.23 -2.51 -13.30
N GLU A 204 -23.22 -2.14 -14.57
CA GLU A 204 -23.67 -0.82 -15.05
C GLU A 204 -25.10 -0.52 -14.58
N ARG A 205 -25.99 -1.51 -14.65
CA ARG A 205 -27.36 -1.38 -14.15
C ARG A 205 -27.40 -1.00 -12.66
N PHE A 206 -26.56 -1.61 -11.82
CA PHE A 206 -26.47 -1.25 -10.39
C PHE A 206 -26.05 0.22 -10.21
N VAL A 207 -25.09 0.69 -11.01
CA VAL A 207 -24.62 2.08 -10.98
C VAL A 207 -25.72 3.05 -11.41
N GLU A 208 -26.43 2.74 -12.49
CA GLU A 208 -27.50 3.57 -13.03
C GLU A 208 -28.70 3.68 -12.05
N GLU A 209 -29.02 2.59 -11.34
CA GLU A 209 -30.01 2.64 -10.24
C GLU A 209 -29.57 3.62 -9.14
N ILE A 210 -28.31 3.59 -8.70
CA ILE A 210 -27.83 4.54 -7.69
C ILE A 210 -27.91 5.99 -8.20
N LYS A 211 -27.62 6.23 -9.48
CA LYS A 211 -27.63 7.57 -10.06
C LYS A 211 -29.02 8.18 -10.09
N HIS A 212 -30.02 7.39 -10.52
CA HIS A 212 -31.30 7.89 -10.99
C HIS A 212 -32.52 7.44 -10.17
N ASN A 213 -32.41 6.39 -9.36
CA ASN A 213 -33.53 5.86 -8.58
C ASN A 213 -33.57 6.48 -7.16
N GLU A 214 -34.68 7.13 -6.81
CA GLU A 214 -34.88 7.75 -5.49
C GLU A 214 -34.84 6.72 -4.35
N GLY A 215 -35.27 5.47 -4.60
CA GLY A 215 -35.19 4.38 -3.63
C GLY A 215 -33.75 4.04 -3.21
N TRP A 216 -32.76 4.43 -4.02
CA TRP A 216 -31.34 4.17 -3.80
C TRP A 216 -30.59 5.37 -3.20
N LEU A 217 -31.30 6.46 -2.87
CA LEU A 217 -30.70 7.71 -2.40
C LEU A 217 -29.79 7.52 -1.17
N LYS A 218 -30.17 6.66 -0.21
CA LYS A 218 -29.34 6.39 0.96
C LYS A 218 -27.98 5.78 0.58
N LEU A 219 -27.98 4.90 -0.41
CA LEU A 219 -26.75 4.30 -0.93
C LEU A 219 -25.90 5.34 -1.69
N LYS A 220 -26.53 6.21 -2.49
CA LYS A 220 -25.85 7.35 -3.13
C LYS A 220 -25.17 8.27 -2.09
N LEU A 221 -25.87 8.59 -1.00
CA LEU A 221 -25.34 9.41 0.10
C LEU A 221 -24.16 8.71 0.82
N TYR A 222 -24.23 7.39 0.99
CA TYR A 222 -23.12 6.60 1.53
C TYR A 222 -21.86 6.70 0.67
N PHE A 223 -21.99 6.58 -0.66
CA PHE A 223 -20.84 6.78 -1.58
C PHE A 223 -20.29 8.21 -1.49
N SER A 224 -21.16 9.22 -1.40
CA SER A 224 -20.74 10.63 -1.26
C SER A 224 -19.98 10.89 0.03
N GLU A 225 -20.45 10.35 1.16
CA GLU A 225 -19.75 10.47 2.45
C GLU A 225 -18.39 9.75 2.42
N SER A 226 -18.36 8.55 1.85
CA SER A 226 -17.13 7.75 1.71
C SER A 226 -16.09 8.47 0.85
N LEU A 227 -16.51 9.07 -0.27
CA LEU A 227 -15.62 9.85 -1.14
C LEU A 227 -15.08 11.10 -0.42
N ARG A 228 -15.93 11.86 0.29
CA ARG A 228 -15.50 13.04 1.07
C ARG A 228 -14.47 12.67 2.13
N LYS A 229 -14.68 11.58 2.87
CA LYS A 229 -13.71 11.09 3.87
C LYS A 229 -12.37 10.74 3.24
N LYS A 230 -12.35 10.16 2.04
CA LYS A 230 -11.11 9.85 1.31
C LYS A 230 -10.36 11.14 0.92
N LEU A 231 -11.09 12.15 0.43
CA LEU A 231 -10.49 13.41 -0.03
C LEU A 231 -9.93 14.27 1.12
N THR A 232 -10.58 14.29 2.29
CA THR A 232 -10.15 15.14 3.42
C THR A 232 -8.96 14.61 4.22
N GLN A 233 -8.50 13.39 3.95
CA GLN A 233 -7.36 12.79 4.66
C GLN A 233 -5.98 13.17 4.08
N ASN A 234 -5.92 13.94 2.99
CA ASN A 234 -4.68 14.31 2.34
C ASN A 234 -4.09 15.62 2.90
N THR A 235 -2.83 15.59 3.28
CA THR A 235 -2.09 16.69 3.93
C THR A 235 -1.56 17.75 2.97
N TYR A 236 -1.61 17.43 1.67
CA TYR A 236 -1.43 18.41 0.61
C TYR A 236 -2.67 19.30 0.45
N ASP A 237 -3.64 19.17 1.36
CA ASP A 237 -4.56 20.26 1.65
C ASP A 237 -3.76 21.54 1.94
N ALA A 238 -4.19 22.63 1.30
CA ALA A 238 -3.50 23.91 1.33
C ALA A 238 -3.29 24.39 2.79
N SER A 239 -4.28 24.14 3.65
CA SER A 239 -4.24 24.54 5.05
C SER A 239 -3.09 23.89 5.85
N CYS A 240 -2.84 22.60 5.62
CA CYS A 240 -1.77 21.88 6.28
C CYS A 240 -0.40 22.33 5.76
N ASN A 241 -0.28 22.57 4.45
CA ASN A 241 0.97 23.06 3.87
C ASN A 241 1.35 24.46 4.40
N ASP A 242 0.37 25.35 4.57
CA ASP A 242 0.60 26.67 5.15
C ASP A 242 1.12 26.57 6.59
N LEU A 243 0.57 25.67 7.40
CA LEU A 243 1.05 25.43 8.77
C LEU A 243 2.51 24.97 8.81
N PHE A 244 2.92 24.08 7.90
CA PHE A 244 4.32 23.67 7.78
C PHE A 244 5.27 24.81 7.39
N LEU A 245 4.80 25.73 6.54
CA LEU A 245 5.58 26.89 6.08
C LEU A 245 5.67 27.99 7.14
N SER A 246 4.61 28.16 7.95
CA SER A 246 4.57 29.16 9.01
C SER A 246 5.29 28.73 10.29
N ALA A 247 5.64 27.44 10.42
CA ALA A 247 6.20 26.89 11.64
C ALA A 247 7.55 27.53 12.00
N GLN A 248 7.68 28.02 13.23
CA GLN A 248 8.84 28.80 13.65
C GLN A 248 9.88 27.99 14.41
N LYS A 249 9.47 26.93 15.15
CA LYS A 249 10.38 26.12 15.99
C LYS A 249 11.42 25.36 15.16
N ILE A 250 11.18 25.18 13.86
CA ILE A 250 12.11 24.53 12.94
C ILE A 250 13.25 25.45 12.46
N ASN A 251 13.07 26.77 12.49
CA ASN A 251 14.00 27.74 11.88
C ASN A 251 15.42 27.66 12.47
N ARG A 252 15.55 27.31 13.75
CA ARG A 252 16.84 27.12 14.43
C ARG A 252 17.69 26.01 13.82
N PHE A 253 17.08 25.02 13.16
CA PHE A 253 17.78 23.87 12.59
C PHE A 253 18.21 24.09 11.15
N ARG A 254 17.72 25.15 10.49
CA ARG A 254 18.01 25.47 9.08
C ARG A 254 17.91 24.24 8.17
N PRO A 255 16.77 23.52 8.19
CA PRO A 255 16.65 22.26 7.47
C PRO A 255 16.73 22.45 5.96
N THR A 256 17.30 21.47 5.26
CA THR A 256 17.28 21.46 3.80
C THR A 256 15.86 21.17 3.29
N PRO A 257 15.51 21.58 2.06
CA PRO A 257 14.21 21.25 1.46
C PRO A 257 13.88 19.76 1.50
N PHE A 258 14.87 18.89 1.28
CA PHE A 258 14.73 17.44 1.39
C PHE A 258 14.28 16.98 2.79
N ILE A 259 14.85 17.55 3.86
CA ILE A 259 14.48 17.21 5.24
C ILE A 259 13.07 17.71 5.54
N ILE A 260 12.70 18.91 5.06
CA ILE A 260 11.35 19.47 5.22
C ILE A 260 10.31 18.56 4.54
N ASP A 261 10.52 18.20 3.27
CA ASP A 261 9.59 17.35 2.53
C ASP A 261 9.49 15.94 3.11
N THR A 262 10.62 15.40 3.57
CA THR A 262 10.63 14.11 4.27
C THR A 262 9.82 14.20 5.57
N ALA A 263 9.98 15.27 6.34
CA ALA A 263 9.20 15.48 7.57
C ALA A 263 7.70 15.61 7.27
N LYS A 264 7.32 16.41 6.26
CA LYS A 264 5.93 16.51 5.78
C LYS A 264 5.39 15.13 5.43
N TYR A 265 6.12 14.34 4.64
CA TYR A 265 5.70 13.00 4.26
C TYR A 265 5.51 12.06 5.46
N ILE A 266 6.39 12.13 6.47
CA ILE A 266 6.24 11.36 7.71
C ILE A 266 4.97 11.75 8.47
N PHE A 267 4.62 13.04 8.52
CA PHE A 267 3.32 13.48 9.05
C PHE A 267 2.15 12.91 8.23
N ASN A 268 2.26 12.80 6.90
CA ASN A 268 1.24 12.15 6.06
C ASN A 268 1.04 10.69 6.44
N ILE A 269 2.13 9.96 6.69
CA ILE A 269 2.05 8.58 7.19
C ILE A 269 1.30 8.57 8.52
N GLY A 270 1.64 9.47 9.45
CA GLY A 270 0.95 9.60 10.73
C GLY A 270 -0.56 9.90 10.60
N MET A 271 -0.96 10.67 9.59
CA MET A 271 -2.36 10.99 9.30
C MET A 271 -3.09 9.85 8.55
N GLY A 272 -2.39 8.78 8.18
CA GLY A 272 -2.95 7.63 7.48
C GLY A 272 -3.10 7.82 5.96
N SER A 273 -2.57 8.91 5.40
CA SER A 273 -2.59 9.19 3.94
C SER A 273 -1.25 8.98 3.24
N GLY A 274 -0.19 8.72 4.01
CA GLY A 274 1.10 8.26 3.52
C GLY A 274 1.30 6.75 3.69
N ILE A 275 2.28 6.21 2.97
CA ILE A 275 2.70 4.82 3.06
C ILE A 275 4.09 4.73 3.69
N ALA A 276 4.23 3.77 4.60
CA ALA A 276 5.48 3.30 5.16
C ALA A 276 5.56 1.78 4.95
N VAL A 277 6.42 1.08 5.69
CA VAL A 277 6.49 -0.39 5.63
C VAL A 277 6.37 -1.02 7.01
N LYS A 278 5.91 -2.27 7.06
CA LYS A 278 5.92 -3.10 8.28
C LYS A 278 6.29 -4.55 7.95
N PRO A 279 6.77 -5.34 8.91
CA PRO A 279 6.95 -6.77 8.69
C PRO A 279 5.60 -7.44 8.43
N ALA A 280 5.55 -8.29 7.42
CA ALA A 280 4.38 -9.12 7.11
C ALA A 280 4.37 -10.36 8.00
N THR A 281 3.26 -10.57 8.71
CA THR A 281 3.07 -11.70 9.62
C THR A 281 1.94 -12.63 9.19
N ASP A 282 1.38 -12.39 8.00
CA ASP A 282 0.30 -13.15 7.42
C ASP A 282 0.38 -13.11 5.88
N GLU A 283 -0.59 -13.76 5.25
CA GLU A 283 -0.70 -13.87 3.79
C GLU A 283 -1.63 -12.81 3.19
N GLN A 284 -1.94 -11.69 3.87
CA GLN A 284 -2.94 -10.72 3.40
C GLN A 284 -2.43 -9.82 2.27
N TYR A 285 -1.16 -9.44 2.34
CA TYR A 285 -0.54 -8.50 1.38
C TYR A 285 0.24 -9.22 0.29
N PHE A 286 0.79 -10.38 0.62
CA PHE A 286 1.87 -11.01 -0.11
C PHE A 286 1.93 -12.50 0.26
N PRO A 287 2.35 -13.41 -0.65
CA PRO A 287 2.58 -14.82 -0.35
C PRO A 287 3.86 -15.03 0.49
N VAL A 288 3.77 -14.70 1.78
CA VAL A 288 4.90 -14.63 2.70
C VAL A 288 5.53 -16.00 2.91
N ARG A 289 4.74 -17.04 3.18
CA ARG A 289 5.24 -18.40 3.44
C ARG A 289 6.09 -18.93 2.30
N ASP A 290 5.61 -18.83 1.07
CA ASP A 290 6.31 -19.37 -0.10
C ASP A 290 7.64 -18.65 -0.29
N ILE A 291 7.64 -17.33 -0.24
CA ILE A 291 8.85 -16.53 -0.45
C ILE A 291 9.85 -16.73 0.70
N GLN A 292 9.38 -16.78 1.95
CA GLN A 292 10.25 -17.08 3.08
C GLN A 292 10.93 -18.44 2.91
N LYS A 293 10.16 -19.49 2.61
CA LYS A 293 10.68 -20.84 2.42
C LYS A 293 11.71 -20.90 1.28
N ILE A 294 11.40 -20.28 0.14
CA ILE A 294 12.27 -20.28 -1.04
C ILE A 294 13.62 -19.60 -0.75
N TYR A 295 13.60 -18.45 -0.08
CA TYR A 295 14.84 -17.77 0.28
C TYR A 295 15.58 -18.42 1.46
N ASN A 296 14.87 -19.12 2.33
CA ASN A 296 15.48 -19.90 3.38
C ASN A 296 16.23 -21.12 2.81
N GLU A 297 15.55 -21.95 2.02
CA GLU A 297 16.06 -23.26 1.57
C GLU A 297 16.90 -23.17 0.29
N CYS A 298 16.40 -22.46 -0.73
CA CYS A 298 17.04 -22.40 -2.05
C CYS A 298 18.08 -21.28 -2.13
N TYR A 299 17.80 -20.10 -1.59
CA TYR A 299 18.80 -19.03 -1.55
C TYR A 299 19.85 -19.30 -0.46
N GLY A 300 19.43 -19.79 0.71
CA GLY A 300 20.29 -20.01 1.88
C GLY A 300 20.56 -18.71 2.63
N LEU A 301 19.51 -17.99 3.00
CA LEU A 301 19.60 -16.83 3.88
C LEU A 301 20.12 -17.24 5.27
N GLU A 302 21.01 -16.42 5.83
CA GLU A 302 21.56 -16.59 7.20
C GLU A 302 20.74 -15.80 8.24
N TYR A 303 19.89 -14.91 7.75
CA TYR A 303 19.01 -14.06 8.54
C TYR A 303 17.57 -14.51 8.41
N ILE A 304 16.75 -14.11 9.39
CA ILE A 304 15.30 -14.31 9.35
C ILE A 304 14.78 -13.71 8.03
N PRO A 305 14.03 -14.46 7.20
CA PRO A 305 13.54 -13.97 5.91
C PRO A 305 12.36 -12.99 6.11
N THR A 306 12.57 -11.91 6.87
CA THR A 306 11.53 -10.93 7.17
C THR A 306 11.09 -10.23 5.89
N VAL A 307 9.83 -10.44 5.50
CA VAL A 307 9.19 -9.73 4.38
C VAL A 307 8.63 -8.43 4.93
N MET A 308 8.96 -7.31 4.29
CA MET A 308 8.40 -5.99 4.56
C MET A 308 7.34 -5.70 3.51
N VAL A 309 6.16 -5.23 3.94
CA VAL A 309 5.04 -4.85 3.06
C VAL A 309 4.71 -3.37 3.25
N PRO A 310 4.26 -2.66 2.19
CA PRO A 310 3.74 -1.30 2.32
C PRO A 310 2.51 -1.29 3.24
N SER A 311 2.43 -0.30 4.13
CA SER A 311 1.32 -0.12 5.06
C SER A 311 1.15 1.34 5.44
N SER A 312 -0.10 1.76 5.55
CA SER A 312 -0.49 3.00 6.23
C SER A 312 -0.54 2.77 7.75
N LEU A 313 -0.51 3.86 8.53
CA LEU A 313 -0.71 3.84 9.98
C LEU A 313 -2.19 4.10 10.31
N HIS A 314 -2.98 3.04 10.51
CA HIS A 314 -4.43 3.18 10.72
C HIS A 314 -4.88 2.87 12.15
N ALA A 315 -4.50 1.72 12.70
CA ALA A 315 -4.99 1.24 13.98
C ALA A 315 -4.24 1.85 15.17
N GLU A 316 -4.91 1.94 16.32
CA GLU A 316 -4.26 2.22 17.60
C GLU A 316 -3.23 1.12 17.88
N GLN A 317 -2.08 1.48 18.45
CA GLN A 317 -0.95 0.57 18.69
C GLN A 317 -0.30 -0.02 17.43
N ASP A 318 -0.73 0.40 16.23
CA ASP A 318 -0.01 0.05 15.01
C ASP A 318 1.33 0.79 14.95
N CYS A 319 2.29 0.17 14.26
CA CYS A 319 3.64 0.67 14.11
C CYS A 319 4.14 0.42 12.69
N VAL A 320 4.67 1.47 12.05
CA VAL A 320 5.22 1.42 10.69
C VAL A 320 6.58 2.10 10.63
N TYR A 321 7.37 1.74 9.63
CA TYR A 321 8.76 2.12 9.49
C TYR A 321 8.98 2.86 8.17
N TYR A 322 9.57 4.04 8.24
CA TYR A 322 9.96 4.84 7.10
C TYR A 322 11.48 4.78 6.88
N PRO A 323 11.95 4.15 5.79
CA PRO A 323 13.38 4.11 5.44
C PRO A 323 13.85 5.37 4.71
N LEU A 324 14.89 6.03 5.19
CA LEU A 324 15.50 7.19 4.49
C LEU A 324 16.16 6.80 3.16
N GLN A 325 16.65 5.56 3.05
CA GLN A 325 17.37 5.06 1.87
C GLN A 325 16.47 4.46 0.79
N CYS A 326 15.18 4.29 1.08
CA CYS A 326 14.20 3.80 0.12
C CYS A 326 12.99 4.73 0.12
N PRO A 327 13.16 6.00 -0.32
CA PRO A 327 12.06 6.95 -0.34
C PRO A 327 10.95 6.49 -1.28
N PHE A 328 9.71 6.63 -0.83
CA PHE A 328 8.52 6.49 -1.67
C PHE A 328 8.35 7.75 -2.54
N ALA A 329 7.69 7.65 -3.70
CA ALA A 329 7.73 8.68 -4.76
C ALA A 329 7.33 10.10 -4.35
N LYS A 330 6.61 10.31 -3.25
CA LYS A 330 6.02 11.61 -2.90
C LYS A 330 7.03 12.64 -2.37
N ILE A 331 8.33 12.37 -2.39
CA ILE A 331 9.38 13.34 -2.06
C ILE A 331 9.97 13.89 -3.36
N ASN A 332 9.54 15.10 -3.72
CA ASN A 332 9.88 15.74 -4.99
C ASN A 332 11.15 16.62 -4.92
N THR A 333 11.74 16.78 -3.73
CA THR A 333 13.00 17.51 -3.57
C THR A 333 14.20 16.58 -3.70
N PHE A 334 15.12 16.97 -4.57
CA PHE A 334 16.37 16.24 -4.75
C PHE A 334 17.20 16.30 -3.47
N ARG A 335 17.71 15.14 -3.06
CA ARG A 335 18.82 15.07 -2.12
C ARG A 335 20.01 15.74 -2.79
N THR A 336 20.41 16.91 -2.31
CA THR A 336 21.63 17.55 -2.81
C THR A 336 22.80 16.61 -2.50
N ASN A 337 23.75 16.47 -3.42
CA ASN A 337 24.95 15.63 -3.29
C ASN A 337 25.92 16.15 -2.19
N GLN A 338 25.40 16.59 -1.05
CA GLN A 338 26.19 16.91 0.11
C GLN A 338 26.66 15.60 0.74
N SER A 339 27.94 15.53 1.06
CA SER A 339 28.67 14.41 1.64
C SER A 339 28.21 14.00 3.05
N ASN A 340 26.93 14.19 3.38
CA ASN A 340 26.37 13.91 4.69
C ASN A 340 26.11 12.41 4.84
N SER A 341 26.55 11.85 5.95
CA SER A 341 26.23 10.48 6.29
C SER A 341 24.72 10.33 6.57
N THR A 342 24.14 9.15 6.34
CA THR A 342 22.71 8.93 6.58
C THR A 342 22.32 9.08 8.05
N ILE A 343 23.24 8.85 8.98
CA ILE A 343 23.01 9.11 10.41
C ILE A 343 22.88 10.61 10.69
N THR A 344 23.69 11.46 10.06
CA THR A 344 23.60 12.93 10.20
C THR A 344 22.29 13.47 9.63
N GLU A 345 21.81 12.90 8.52
CA GLU A 345 20.49 13.24 7.98
C GLU A 345 19.34 12.79 8.88
N LEU A 346 19.44 11.58 9.47
CA LEU A 346 18.46 11.09 10.43
C LEU A 346 18.42 11.99 11.68
N GLU A 347 19.56 12.49 12.15
CA GLU A 347 19.64 13.47 13.24
C GLU A 347 18.96 14.79 12.88
N ALA A 348 19.20 15.32 11.68
CA ALA A 348 18.54 16.53 11.19
C ALA A 348 17.02 16.34 11.10
N LEU A 349 16.58 15.21 10.53
CA LEU A 349 15.16 14.87 10.40
C LEU A 349 14.49 14.69 11.76
N LYS A 350 15.14 14.02 12.72
CA LYS A 350 14.67 13.89 14.11
C LYS A 350 14.39 15.26 14.72
N ASN A 351 15.36 16.16 14.65
CA ASN A 351 15.24 17.49 15.24
C ASN A 351 14.08 18.29 14.64
N VAL A 352 13.89 18.19 13.32
CA VAL A 352 12.79 18.84 12.59
C VAL A 352 11.43 18.25 12.94
N LEU A 353 11.30 16.92 12.92
CA LEU A 353 10.05 16.23 13.27
C LEU A 353 9.59 16.57 14.69
N LEU A 354 10.51 16.51 15.66
CA LEU A 354 10.19 16.82 17.06
C LEU A 354 9.86 18.31 17.26
N ALA A 355 10.46 19.23 16.50
CA ALA A 355 10.08 20.64 16.55
C ALA A 355 8.70 20.90 15.94
N TYR A 356 8.40 20.31 14.78
CA TYR A 356 7.06 20.39 14.21
C TYR A 356 6.03 19.81 15.18
N GLN A 357 6.29 18.61 15.73
CA GLN A 357 5.40 17.98 16.70
C GLN A 357 5.17 18.90 17.90
N ALA A 358 6.23 19.44 18.51
CA ALA A 358 6.11 20.33 19.66
C ALA A 358 5.37 21.64 19.36
N GLU A 359 5.42 22.15 18.13
CA GLU A 359 4.66 23.34 17.71
C GLU A 359 3.20 23.00 17.44
N PHE A 360 2.94 21.92 16.73
CA PHE A 360 1.59 21.51 16.36
C PHE A 360 0.78 20.96 17.52
N THR A 361 1.39 20.61 18.65
CA THR A 361 0.66 20.21 19.87
C THR A 361 0.22 21.38 20.77
N GLU A 362 0.56 22.63 20.43
CA GLU A 362 0.20 23.79 21.27
C GLU A 362 -1.31 24.07 21.25
N ASP A 363 -1.93 24.08 22.43
CA ASP A 363 -3.39 24.24 22.58
C ASP A 363 -3.91 25.63 22.18
N GLN A 364 -3.02 26.62 22.04
CA GLN A 364 -3.34 27.97 21.56
C GLN A 364 -2.60 28.31 20.25
N GLY A 365 -2.01 27.30 19.60
CA GLY A 365 -1.25 27.46 18.36
C GLY A 365 -2.15 27.45 17.12
N ALA A 366 -1.61 27.91 15.99
CA ALA A 366 -2.33 27.96 14.71
C ALA A 366 -2.81 26.58 14.21
N ALA A 367 -2.15 25.51 14.65
CA ALA A 367 -2.52 24.14 14.27
C ALA A 367 -3.69 23.57 15.09
N PHE A 368 -4.18 24.24 16.15
CA PHE A 368 -5.19 23.68 17.05
C PHE A 368 -6.43 23.13 16.30
N GLY A 369 -6.81 21.89 16.60
CA GLY A 369 -7.95 21.21 15.97
C GLY A 369 -7.73 20.75 14.52
N SER A 370 -6.59 21.08 13.90
CA SER A 370 -6.24 20.59 12.58
C SER A 370 -5.84 19.10 12.61
N PRO A 371 -5.81 18.42 11.44
CA PRO A 371 -5.22 17.08 11.32
C PRO A 371 -3.80 17.00 11.88
N LEU A 372 -2.98 18.05 11.67
CA LEU A 372 -1.60 18.14 12.19
C LEU A 372 -1.54 18.17 13.71
N TYR A 373 -2.46 18.87 14.38
CA TYR A 373 -2.54 18.87 15.85
C TYR A 373 -2.92 17.49 16.38
N HIS A 374 -3.92 16.85 15.79
CA HIS A 374 -4.36 15.53 16.23
C HIS A 374 -3.31 14.44 16.01
N VAL A 375 -2.67 14.40 14.84
CA VAL A 375 -1.61 13.43 14.58
C VAL A 375 -0.40 13.65 15.48
N SER A 376 -0.04 14.91 15.76
CA SER A 376 1.10 15.24 16.61
C SER A 376 0.90 14.78 18.06
N LYS A 377 -0.33 14.79 18.57
CA LYS A 377 -0.67 14.27 19.90
C LYS A 377 -0.79 12.74 19.96
N LYS A 378 -1.10 12.08 18.84
CA LYS A 378 -1.41 10.64 18.78
C LYS A 378 -0.30 9.79 18.16
N THR A 379 0.82 10.39 17.77
CA THR A 379 1.91 9.66 17.09
C THR A 379 3.21 9.84 17.85
N THR A 380 3.90 8.74 18.11
CA THR A 380 5.26 8.75 18.68
C THR A 380 6.27 8.45 17.58
N PHE A 381 7.33 9.26 17.51
CA PHE A 381 8.46 9.02 16.59
C PHE A 381 9.62 8.37 17.34
N SER A 382 10.14 7.28 16.79
CA SER A 382 11.39 6.65 17.25
C SER A 382 12.38 6.54 16.08
N PHE A 383 13.67 6.65 16.37
CA PHE A 383 14.72 6.77 15.35
C PHE A 383 15.72 5.64 15.50
N TYR A 384 16.05 4.97 14.40
CA TYR A 384 16.93 3.79 14.40
C TYR A 384 18.04 3.89 13.36
N HIS A 385 19.24 3.49 13.76
CA HIS A 385 20.39 3.37 12.87
C HIS A 385 21.27 2.16 13.27
N TYR A 386 21.66 1.32 12.32
CA TYR A 386 22.41 0.07 12.57
C TYR A 386 23.78 0.27 13.24
N LYS A 387 24.44 1.42 13.01
CA LYS A 387 25.71 1.80 13.66
C LYS A 387 25.55 2.67 14.90
N SER A 388 24.33 2.92 15.37
CA SER A 388 24.17 3.75 16.56
C SER A 388 24.76 3.02 17.77
N SER A 389 25.62 3.70 18.52
CA SER A 389 26.23 3.18 19.74
C SER A 389 25.83 4.08 20.91
N ASN A 390 24.88 3.62 21.73
CA ASN A 390 24.51 4.18 23.04
C ASN A 390 24.16 5.67 23.09
N ASN A 391 23.56 6.23 22.03
CA ASN A 391 22.98 7.58 22.09
C ASN A 391 21.47 7.44 22.30
N ASP A 392 20.93 7.90 23.44
CA ASP A 392 19.52 7.75 23.83
C ASP A 392 18.53 8.24 22.74
N SER A 393 18.97 9.15 21.88
CA SER A 393 18.12 9.81 20.89
C SER A 393 18.00 9.09 19.54
N ILE A 394 18.92 8.17 19.20
CA ILE A 394 18.84 7.30 18.01
C ILE A 394 19.26 5.91 18.44
N LYS A 395 18.34 4.96 18.45
CA LYS A 395 18.54 3.60 18.96
C LYS A 395 19.30 2.72 17.97
N ASN A 396 19.95 1.68 18.47
CA ASN A 396 20.49 0.65 17.58
C ASN A 396 19.34 -0.16 16.99
N ALA A 397 19.44 -0.51 15.71
CA ALA A 397 18.43 -1.33 15.05
C ALA A 397 18.26 -2.72 15.68
N SER A 398 19.30 -3.28 16.32
CA SER A 398 19.21 -4.57 17.01
C SER A 398 18.14 -4.61 18.10
N GLU A 399 17.83 -3.47 18.72
CA GLU A 399 16.82 -3.32 19.78
C GLU A 399 15.38 -3.44 19.25
N ILE A 400 15.17 -3.34 17.93
CA ILE A 400 13.82 -3.40 17.34
C ILE A 400 13.15 -4.74 17.60
N LYS A 401 13.91 -5.84 17.60
CA LYS A 401 13.34 -7.18 17.86
C LYS A 401 12.71 -7.29 19.25
N GLU A 402 13.17 -6.48 20.21
CA GLU A 402 12.66 -6.44 21.58
C GLU A 402 11.38 -5.61 21.71
N THR A 403 11.21 -4.61 20.83
CA THR A 403 10.07 -3.69 20.86
C THR A 403 8.97 -4.02 19.85
N ASP A 404 9.31 -4.73 18.76
CA ASP A 404 8.37 -5.21 17.75
C ASP A 404 8.64 -6.69 17.41
N PRO A 405 7.85 -7.63 17.97
CA PRO A 405 8.03 -9.07 17.75
C PRO A 405 7.79 -9.49 16.30
N ARG A 406 7.17 -8.65 15.46
CA ARG A 406 6.93 -8.96 14.04
C ARG A 406 8.24 -9.13 13.26
N PHE A 407 9.35 -8.53 13.69
CA PHE A 407 10.67 -8.76 13.08
C PHE A 407 11.26 -10.14 13.42
N ALA A 408 10.74 -10.84 14.41
CA ALA A 408 11.11 -12.22 14.73
C ALA A 408 10.24 -13.25 13.96
N PHE A 409 9.22 -12.80 13.25
CA PHE A 409 8.28 -13.68 12.57
C PHE A 409 8.91 -14.36 11.35
N SER A 410 8.71 -15.67 11.25
CA SER A 410 9.06 -16.48 10.09
C SER A 410 8.25 -17.78 10.10
N TYR A 411 7.75 -18.19 8.94
CA TYR A 411 7.19 -19.53 8.72
C TYR A 411 8.27 -20.63 8.67
N CYS A 412 9.54 -20.25 8.56
CA CYS A 412 10.68 -21.17 8.65
C CYS A 412 11.09 -21.33 10.11
N HIS A 413 11.23 -22.58 10.58
CA HIS A 413 11.56 -22.92 11.97
C HIS A 413 13.06 -22.96 12.27
N ASP A 414 13.81 -21.96 11.77
CA ASP A 414 15.27 -21.90 11.91
C ASP A 414 15.72 -20.82 12.91
N ASN A 415 16.83 -21.08 13.59
CA ASN A 415 17.48 -20.14 14.52
C ASN A 415 18.29 -19.08 13.77
N HIS A 416 17.65 -18.33 12.87
CA HIS A 416 18.30 -17.27 12.13
C HIS A 416 18.42 -15.97 12.93
N SER A 417 19.47 -15.21 12.64
CA SER A 417 19.71 -13.91 13.26
C SER A 417 18.84 -12.83 12.61
N PHE A 418 18.54 -11.78 13.37
CA PHE A 418 17.83 -10.61 12.82
C PHE A 418 18.77 -9.76 11.97
N ALA A 419 18.31 -9.32 10.80
CA ALA A 419 19.08 -8.48 9.86
C ALA A 419 19.12 -6.99 10.31
N SER A 420 19.72 -6.71 11.45
CA SER A 420 19.82 -5.35 12.01
C SER A 420 20.66 -4.39 11.16
N ASP A 421 21.51 -4.91 10.28
CA ASP A 421 22.35 -4.16 9.34
C ASP A 421 21.71 -3.94 7.96
N ALA A 422 20.44 -4.34 7.79
CA ALA A 422 19.68 -4.16 6.57
C ALA A 422 19.67 -2.70 6.08
N LYS A 423 19.52 -2.51 4.76
CA LYS A 423 19.51 -1.18 4.13
C LYS A 423 18.46 -0.24 4.74
N LEU A 424 17.32 -0.79 5.18
CA LEU A 424 16.26 -0.06 5.87
C LEU A 424 16.78 0.65 7.13
N PHE A 425 17.67 0.00 7.90
CA PHE A 425 18.23 0.53 9.15
C PHE A 425 19.47 1.39 8.97
N ARG A 426 19.85 1.75 7.75
CA ARG A 426 20.83 2.81 7.51
C ARG A 426 20.29 4.20 7.81
N GLY A 427 18.99 4.30 8.09
CA GLY A 427 18.32 5.46 8.65
C GLY A 427 16.83 5.20 8.60
N CYS A 428 16.19 5.02 9.75
CA CYS A 428 14.80 4.62 9.84
C CYS A 428 14.06 5.44 10.89
N VAL A 429 12.86 5.90 10.53
CA VAL A 429 11.91 6.50 11.47
C VAL A 429 10.77 5.52 11.69
N SER A 430 10.53 5.15 12.93
CA SER A 430 9.36 4.37 13.34
C SER A 430 8.27 5.34 13.78
N LEU A 431 7.05 5.10 13.31
CA LEU A 431 5.85 5.84 13.71
C LEU A 431 4.93 4.87 14.43
N THR A 432 4.54 5.21 15.66
CA THR A 432 3.62 4.40 16.46
C THR A 432 2.43 5.25 16.85
N LYS A 433 1.22 4.73 16.63
CA LYS A 433 -0.02 5.41 17.04
C LYS A 433 -0.35 5.06 18.48
N VAL A 434 -0.48 6.07 19.32
CA VAL A 434 -0.75 5.97 20.77
C VAL A 434 -2.24 5.84 21.03
#